data_AF-A0A5C6LJD4-F1
#
_entry.id   AF-A0A5C6LJD4-F1
#
_cell.length_a   1.000
_cell.length_b   1.000
_cell.length_c   1.000
_cell.angle_alpha   90.00
_cell.angle_beta   90.00
_cell.angle_gamma   90.00
#
_symmetry.space_group_name_H-M   'P 1'
#
loop_
_entity.id
_entity.type
_entity.pdbx_description
1 polymer ?
#
loop_
_entity_poly.entity_id
_entity_poly.type
_entity_poly.pdbx_seq_one_letter_code
_entity_poly.pdbx_strand_id
1 'polypeptide(L)'
;MSSYCQRVLYQSNTGNDQHTGTTKTQAWKTFKRLKTLDAGTTVEILEAGAFDQSMLIRASGTEQSPVKIRFAPGNYHFYSDHVEKRQLHITNTNDRPYEQKSIALFFDSCRYVQVEGTGAKVILHGKMIETFVNHCDHINISGLSFDYNRPTVSEWQITGVGEGYADALIHPTQSIASATALLHGSEMAGNISRMVIGRY
;
A
#
# COMPACT_ATOMS: atom_id res chain seq x y z
N MET A 1 -24.68 -29.39 14.42
CA MET A 1 -24.03 -28.54 13.40
C MET A 1 -24.36 -27.09 13.75
N SER A 2 -23.39 -26.35 14.27
CA SER A 2 -23.61 -24.94 14.62
C SER A 2 -23.80 -24.14 13.34
N SER A 3 -24.98 -23.53 13.17
CA SER A 3 -25.24 -22.60 12.06
C SER A 3 -24.39 -21.34 12.30
N TYR A 4 -23.21 -21.28 11.70
CA TYR A 4 -22.40 -20.07 11.72
C TYR A 4 -23.19 -18.94 11.03
N CYS A 5 -23.55 -17.92 11.81
CA CYS A 5 -24.28 -16.76 11.31
C CYS A 5 -23.34 -15.93 10.42
N GLN A 6 -23.55 -15.98 9.10
CA GLN A 6 -22.79 -15.15 8.17
C GLN A 6 -23.11 -13.68 8.44
N ARG A 7 -22.08 -12.90 8.77
CA ARG A 7 -22.20 -11.47 9.05
C ARG A 7 -21.56 -10.69 7.92
N VAL A 8 -22.31 -9.82 7.25
CA VAL A 8 -21.77 -8.94 6.23
C VAL A 8 -21.67 -7.52 6.77
N LEU A 9 -20.52 -6.90 6.59
CA LEU A 9 -20.23 -5.53 6.96
C LEU A 9 -19.80 -4.73 5.73
N TYR A 10 -20.11 -3.44 5.71
CA TYR A 10 -19.89 -2.55 4.57
C TYR A 10 -19.07 -1.34 5.00
N GLN A 11 -18.01 -1.08 4.24
CA GLN A 11 -17.24 0.15 4.30
C GLN A 11 -17.31 0.85 2.93
N SER A 12 -17.40 2.17 2.93
CA SER A 12 -17.36 2.98 1.71
C SER A 12 -16.60 4.27 1.96
N ASN A 13 -15.79 4.73 1.00
CA ASN A 13 -15.09 6.02 1.11
C ASN A 13 -16.05 7.22 1.25
N THR A 14 -17.29 7.08 0.79
CA THR A 14 -18.38 8.06 0.94
C THR A 14 -19.27 7.80 2.17
N GLY A 15 -18.94 6.80 2.99
CA GLY A 15 -19.71 6.43 4.19
C GLY A 15 -19.59 7.42 5.37
N ASN A 16 -20.09 6.99 6.53
CA ASN A 16 -20.04 7.77 7.77
C ASN A 16 -19.68 6.89 8.97
N ASP A 17 -18.67 7.27 9.76
CA ASP A 17 -18.18 6.47 10.90
C ASP A 17 -19.16 6.33 12.08
N GLN A 18 -20.25 7.09 12.07
CA GLN A 18 -21.35 6.88 13.00
C GLN A 18 -22.21 5.66 12.62
N HIS A 19 -22.12 5.20 11.37
CA HIS A 19 -22.86 4.02 10.93
C HIS A 19 -22.24 2.70 11.42
N THR A 20 -23.09 1.67 11.48
CA THR A 20 -22.72 0.34 11.96
C THR A 20 -22.10 -0.55 10.89
N GLY A 21 -22.21 -0.20 9.61
CA GLY A 21 -21.77 -1.01 8.48
C GLY A 21 -22.63 -2.24 8.23
N THR A 22 -23.81 -2.38 8.84
CA THR A 22 -24.62 -3.61 8.70
C THR A 22 -25.44 -3.65 7.40
N THR A 23 -25.58 -2.51 6.72
CA THR A 23 -26.18 -2.40 5.39
C THR A 23 -25.33 -1.48 4.51
N LYS A 24 -25.49 -1.57 3.18
CA LYS A 24 -24.77 -0.72 2.22
C LYS A 24 -25.02 0.78 2.46
N THR A 25 -26.26 1.17 2.76
CA THR A 25 -26.64 2.57 3.03
C THR A 25 -26.16 3.06 4.40
N GLN A 26 -25.74 2.15 5.28
CA GLN A 26 -25.15 2.43 6.57
C GLN A 26 -23.67 1.99 6.59
N ALA A 27 -22.97 2.09 5.47
CA ALA A 27 -21.54 1.83 5.42
C ALA A 27 -20.77 2.86 6.27
N TRP A 28 -19.77 2.39 7.02
CA TRP A 28 -18.83 3.30 7.70
C TRP A 28 -17.75 3.80 6.74
N LYS A 29 -17.04 4.87 7.12
CA LYS A 29 -16.09 5.54 6.23
C LYS A 29 -14.67 5.03 6.36
N THR A 30 -14.15 4.95 7.57
CA THR A 30 -12.71 4.81 7.80
C THR A 30 -12.31 3.39 8.20
N PHE A 31 -11.08 2.99 7.88
CA PHE A 31 -10.56 1.70 8.33
C PHE A 31 -10.32 1.63 9.84
N LYS A 32 -10.26 2.78 10.55
CA LYS A 32 -10.26 2.84 12.03
C LYS A 32 -11.46 2.12 12.67
N ARG A 33 -12.58 1.97 11.95
CA ARG A 33 -13.78 1.27 12.44
C ARG A 33 -13.68 -0.25 12.30
N LEU A 34 -12.67 -0.76 11.58
CA LEU A 34 -12.46 -2.19 11.43
C LEU A 34 -12.02 -2.78 12.77
N LYS A 35 -12.96 -3.47 13.42
CA LYS A 35 -12.71 -4.21 14.65
C LYS A 35 -12.18 -5.60 14.31
N THR A 36 -11.80 -6.36 15.35
CA THR A 36 -11.55 -7.80 15.21
C THR A 36 -12.76 -8.48 14.56
N LEU A 37 -12.49 -9.30 13.54
CA LEU A 37 -13.49 -9.99 12.74
C LEU A 37 -13.65 -11.44 13.22
N ASP A 38 -14.89 -11.85 13.45
CA ASP A 38 -15.22 -13.22 13.87
C ASP A 38 -15.42 -14.13 12.67
N ALA A 39 -15.28 -15.44 12.86
CA ALA A 39 -15.50 -16.45 11.83
C ALA A 39 -16.81 -16.24 11.04
N GLY A 40 -16.73 -16.35 9.71
CA GLY A 40 -17.86 -16.15 8.81
C GLY A 40 -18.18 -14.67 8.50
N THR A 41 -17.43 -13.71 9.06
CA THR A 41 -17.60 -12.29 8.72
C THR A 41 -17.09 -12.00 7.32
N THR A 42 -17.89 -11.29 6.51
CA THR A 42 -17.48 -10.70 5.24
C THR A 42 -17.49 -9.18 5.35
N VAL A 43 -16.42 -8.53 4.92
CA VAL A 43 -16.31 -7.07 4.83
C VAL A 43 -16.26 -6.70 3.34
N GLU A 44 -17.29 -5.98 2.88
CA GLU A 44 -17.38 -5.45 1.53
C GLU A 44 -16.90 -4.00 1.53
N ILE A 45 -15.77 -3.76 0.86
CA ILE A 45 -15.20 -2.45 0.59
C ILE A 45 -15.81 -1.96 -0.73
N LEU A 46 -16.82 -1.11 -0.61
CA LEU A 46 -17.74 -0.78 -1.70
C LEU A 46 -17.15 0.17 -2.74
N GLU A 47 -16.22 1.03 -2.32
CA GLU A 47 -15.70 2.11 -3.15
C GLU A 47 -14.21 2.31 -2.90
N ALA A 48 -13.48 2.49 -3.99
CA ALA A 48 -12.11 2.94 -3.96
C ALA A 48 -12.02 4.41 -3.51
N GLY A 49 -10.83 4.85 -3.11
CA GLY A 49 -10.67 6.17 -2.52
C GLY A 49 -9.28 6.43 -1.96
N ALA A 50 -9.19 7.52 -1.19
CA ALA A 50 -7.98 7.95 -0.51
C ALA A 50 -8.08 7.69 0.99
N PHE A 51 -7.09 6.99 1.52
CA PHE A 51 -7.01 6.57 2.91
C PHE A 51 -5.70 7.05 3.51
N ASP A 52 -5.79 7.78 4.61
CA ASP A 52 -4.63 8.22 5.40
C ASP A 52 -4.26 7.22 6.51
N GLN A 53 -4.85 6.03 6.47
CA GLN A 53 -4.82 5.00 7.51
C GLN A 53 -4.46 3.65 6.94
N SER A 54 -3.81 2.83 7.75
CA SER A 54 -3.66 1.41 7.43
C SER A 54 -5.00 0.70 7.53
N MET A 55 -5.16 -0.32 6.70
CA MET A 55 -6.16 -1.35 6.95
C MET A 55 -5.56 -2.38 7.92
N LEU A 56 -5.73 -2.15 9.21
CA LEU A 56 -5.32 -3.09 10.26
C LEU A 56 -6.40 -4.15 10.46
N ILE A 57 -6.05 -5.39 10.18
CA ILE A 57 -6.96 -6.54 10.17
C ILE A 57 -6.53 -7.47 11.28
N ARG A 58 -7.49 -7.78 12.16
CA ARG A 58 -7.42 -8.87 13.14
C ARG A 58 -8.62 -9.76 12.93
N ALA A 59 -8.42 -11.07 12.82
CA ALA A 59 -9.49 -11.97 12.40
C ALA A 59 -9.32 -13.37 12.98
N SER A 60 -10.42 -13.99 13.39
CA SER A 60 -10.46 -15.34 13.97
C SER A 60 -11.34 -16.28 13.14
N GLY A 61 -11.03 -16.40 11.84
CA GLY A 61 -11.73 -17.32 10.94
C GLY A 61 -11.45 -18.79 11.24
N THR A 62 -12.26 -19.66 10.64
CA THR A 62 -12.03 -21.12 10.60
C THR A 62 -12.07 -21.61 9.16
N GLU A 63 -11.62 -22.84 8.90
CA GLU A 63 -11.69 -23.45 7.58
C GLU A 63 -13.13 -23.50 7.03
N GLN A 64 -14.10 -23.83 7.89
CA GLN A 64 -15.52 -23.91 7.52
C GLN A 64 -16.18 -22.52 7.45
N SER A 65 -15.59 -21.49 8.02
CA SER A 65 -16.15 -20.14 8.11
C SER A 65 -15.03 -19.09 8.11
N PRO A 66 -14.35 -18.93 6.95
CA PRO A 66 -13.27 -17.95 6.83
C PRO A 66 -13.81 -16.53 6.96
N VAL A 67 -12.96 -15.61 7.38
CA VAL A 67 -13.22 -14.17 7.25
C VAL A 67 -12.90 -13.75 5.82
N LYS A 68 -13.79 -12.97 5.21
CA LYS A 68 -13.63 -12.49 3.83
C LYS A 68 -13.54 -10.96 3.79
N ILE A 69 -12.63 -10.43 2.99
CA ILE A 69 -12.50 -9.00 2.73
C ILE A 69 -12.50 -8.82 1.21
N ARG A 70 -13.46 -8.04 0.70
CA ARG A 70 -13.71 -7.91 -0.72
C ARG A 70 -13.60 -6.46 -1.15
N PHE A 71 -12.71 -6.20 -2.10
CA PHE A 71 -12.53 -4.89 -2.68
C PHE A 71 -13.31 -4.78 -3.98
N ALA A 72 -14.17 -3.77 -4.09
CA ALA A 72 -14.69 -3.35 -5.37
C ALA A 72 -13.54 -2.88 -6.29
N PRO A 73 -13.65 -3.01 -7.62
CA PRO A 73 -12.65 -2.50 -8.54
C PRO A 73 -12.40 -1.00 -8.37
N GLY A 74 -11.15 -0.56 -8.56
CA GLY A 74 -10.76 0.85 -8.49
C GLY A 74 -9.40 1.10 -7.85
N ASN A 75 -9.04 2.37 -7.73
CA ASN A 75 -7.74 2.81 -7.22
C ASN A 75 -7.84 3.21 -5.74
N TYR A 76 -7.18 2.44 -4.88
CA TYR A 76 -7.12 2.62 -3.43
C TYR A 76 -5.80 3.30 -3.07
N HIS A 77 -5.85 4.61 -2.85
CA HIS A 77 -4.68 5.41 -2.50
C HIS A 77 -4.44 5.38 -0.99
N PHE A 78 -3.25 4.95 -0.57
CA PHE A 78 -2.83 4.97 0.84
C PHE A 78 -1.74 6.03 1.06
N TYR A 79 -1.94 6.89 2.05
CA TYR A 79 -1.02 7.97 2.44
C TYR A 79 -0.39 7.69 3.80
N SER A 80 0.87 8.08 3.99
CA SER A 80 1.67 7.67 5.16
C SER A 80 1.46 8.47 6.46
N ASP A 81 0.50 9.38 6.50
CA ASP A 81 0.37 10.37 7.59
C ASP A 81 -0.12 9.73 8.90
N HIS A 82 -1.19 8.94 8.84
CA HIS A 82 -1.85 8.33 10.01
C HIS A 82 -1.93 6.80 9.94
N VAL A 83 -0.94 6.20 9.28
CA VAL A 83 -0.80 4.74 9.12
C VAL A 83 -0.10 4.10 10.31
N GLU A 84 -0.39 2.83 10.52
CA GLU A 84 0.40 1.95 11.39
C GLU A 84 1.85 1.91 10.92
N LYS A 85 2.75 2.11 11.88
CA LYS A 85 4.19 2.02 11.68
C LYS A 85 4.78 0.97 12.60
N ARG A 86 5.69 0.15 12.08
CA ARG A 86 6.43 -0.84 12.89
C ARG A 86 7.91 -0.79 12.52
N GLN A 87 8.75 -1.04 13.52
CA GLN A 87 10.13 -1.40 13.25
C GLN A 87 10.15 -2.85 12.78
N LEU A 88 10.60 -3.07 11.54
CA LEU A 88 10.57 -4.38 10.90
C LEU A 88 12.00 -4.81 10.56
N HIS A 89 12.35 -6.04 10.95
CA HIS A 89 13.55 -6.72 10.49
C HIS A 89 13.20 -7.57 9.27
N ILE A 90 13.31 -6.98 8.09
CA ILE A 90 13.05 -7.67 6.82
C ILE A 90 14.37 -8.21 6.29
N THR A 91 14.48 -9.52 6.10
CA THR A 91 15.70 -10.11 5.54
C THR A 91 15.96 -9.57 4.13
N ASN A 92 17.22 -9.33 3.78
CA ASN A 92 17.73 -9.00 2.44
C ASN A 92 17.40 -7.59 1.89
N THR A 93 16.28 -6.96 2.28
CA THR A 93 15.82 -5.69 1.65
C THR A 93 15.59 -4.57 2.68
N ASN A 94 16.32 -4.60 3.80
CA ASN A 94 16.13 -3.62 4.88
C ASN A 94 17.31 -2.65 4.98
N ASP A 95 17.26 -1.61 4.17
CA ASP A 95 18.24 -0.52 4.14
C ASP A 95 18.34 0.26 5.46
N ARG A 96 17.25 0.25 6.25
CA ARG A 96 17.12 0.99 7.51
C ARG A 96 16.35 0.18 8.55
N PRO A 97 17.00 -0.77 9.26
CA PRO A 97 16.34 -1.73 10.14
C PRO A 97 15.79 -1.15 11.44
N TYR A 98 16.33 0.00 11.87
CA TYR A 98 15.90 0.68 13.09
C TYR A 98 14.86 1.78 12.83
N GLU A 99 14.53 2.05 11.56
CA GLU A 99 13.49 3.01 11.20
C GLU A 99 12.10 2.37 11.17
N GLN A 100 11.12 3.14 11.64
CA GLN A 100 9.71 2.80 11.54
C GLN A 100 9.26 2.77 10.07
N LYS A 101 8.63 1.68 9.65
CA LYS A 101 8.09 1.52 8.30
C LYS A 101 6.58 1.64 8.35
N SER A 102 6.03 2.56 7.56
CA SER A 102 4.60 2.72 7.31
C SER A 102 4.03 1.49 6.58
N ILE A 103 2.85 1.01 6.96
CA ILE A 103 2.23 -0.21 6.39
C ILE A 103 0.84 0.12 5.84
N ALA A 104 0.51 -0.28 4.62
CA ALA A 104 -0.84 -0.08 4.07
C ALA A 104 -1.82 -1.17 4.53
N LEU A 105 -1.56 -2.42 4.19
CA LEU A 105 -2.37 -3.57 4.63
C LEU A 105 -1.63 -4.32 5.74
N PHE A 106 -2.20 -4.34 6.95
CA PHE A 106 -1.56 -4.99 8.10
C PHE A 106 -2.45 -6.09 8.66
N PHE A 107 -2.05 -7.34 8.47
CA PHE A 107 -2.68 -8.51 9.07
C PHE A 107 -1.92 -8.88 10.34
N ASP A 108 -2.59 -8.83 11.48
CA ASP A 108 -2.00 -9.05 12.79
C ASP A 108 -2.82 -10.08 13.57
N SER A 109 -2.21 -11.22 13.90
CA SER A 109 -2.87 -12.30 14.64
C SER A 109 -4.13 -12.84 13.94
N CYS A 110 -4.07 -13.03 12.62
CA CYS A 110 -5.20 -13.48 11.82
C CYS A 110 -5.20 -14.99 11.56
N ARG A 111 -6.39 -15.59 11.49
CA ARG A 111 -6.57 -16.97 11.04
C ARG A 111 -7.66 -17.11 9.99
N TYR A 112 -7.43 -17.91 8.95
CA TYR A 112 -8.38 -18.18 7.84
C TYR A 112 -9.02 -16.91 7.27
N VAL A 113 -8.19 -16.06 6.65
CA VAL A 113 -8.63 -14.81 6.00
C VAL A 113 -8.46 -14.92 4.49
N GLN A 114 -9.50 -14.54 3.76
CA GLN A 114 -9.51 -14.48 2.30
C GLN A 114 -9.73 -13.03 1.87
N VAL A 115 -8.79 -12.50 1.09
CA VAL A 115 -8.88 -11.18 0.48
C VAL A 115 -9.04 -11.35 -1.03
N GLU A 116 -10.11 -10.76 -1.56
CA GLU A 116 -10.47 -10.79 -2.98
C GLU A 116 -10.54 -9.35 -3.48
N GLY A 117 -9.78 -9.02 -4.52
CA GLY A 117 -9.73 -7.64 -5.02
C GLY A 117 -9.50 -7.54 -6.51
N THR A 118 -10.07 -8.43 -7.32
CA THR A 118 -9.95 -8.37 -8.79
C THR A 118 -10.33 -7.00 -9.33
N GLY A 119 -9.38 -6.32 -9.98
CA GLY A 119 -9.58 -4.96 -10.50
C GLY A 119 -9.37 -3.84 -9.48
N ALA A 120 -8.98 -4.17 -8.25
CA ALA A 120 -8.54 -3.21 -7.25
C ALA A 120 -7.03 -3.03 -7.31
N LYS A 121 -6.60 -1.76 -7.40
CA LYS A 121 -5.19 -1.36 -7.39
C LYS A 121 -4.91 -0.55 -6.13
N VAL A 122 -3.98 -1.03 -5.31
CA VAL A 122 -3.46 -0.30 -4.15
C VAL A 122 -2.32 0.59 -4.62
N ILE A 123 -2.46 1.91 -4.43
CA ILE A 123 -1.48 2.91 -4.82
C ILE A 123 -0.89 3.54 -3.57
N LEU A 124 0.40 3.33 -3.34
CA LEU A 124 1.11 3.84 -2.17
C LEU A 124 1.68 5.24 -2.43
N HIS A 125 1.43 6.17 -1.52
CA HIS A 125 2.01 7.51 -1.53
C HIS A 125 3.12 7.59 -0.47
N GLY A 126 4.37 7.55 -0.93
CA GLY A 126 5.57 7.58 -0.10
C GLY A 126 6.16 6.19 0.15
N LYS A 127 7.20 6.13 0.99
CA LYS A 127 7.88 4.87 1.34
C LYS A 127 7.00 4.09 2.34
N MET A 128 6.30 3.08 1.83
CA MET A 128 5.39 2.23 2.61
C MET A 128 5.61 0.75 2.28
N ILE A 129 5.32 -0.12 3.24
CA ILE A 129 5.15 -1.56 3.06
C ILE A 129 3.73 -1.80 2.55
N GLU A 130 3.61 -2.44 1.39
CA GLU A 130 2.32 -2.80 0.77
C GLU A 130 1.47 -3.65 1.71
N THR A 131 2.04 -4.78 2.14
CA THR A 131 1.38 -5.77 2.98
C THR A 131 2.33 -6.30 4.04
N PHE A 132 1.90 -6.33 5.29
CA PHE A 132 2.61 -7.00 6.39
C PHE A 132 1.70 -8.05 7.02
N VAL A 133 2.17 -9.30 7.04
CA VAL A 133 1.46 -10.46 7.62
C VAL A 133 2.23 -10.93 8.84
N ASN A 134 1.65 -10.76 10.02
CA ASN A 134 2.31 -10.96 11.32
C ASN A 134 1.52 -11.92 12.20
N HIS A 135 2.15 -13.00 12.67
CA HIS A 135 1.50 -14.02 13.52
C HIS A 135 0.19 -14.56 12.93
N CYS A 136 0.15 -14.75 11.62
CA CYS A 136 -1.05 -15.20 10.92
C CYS A 136 -0.93 -16.65 10.45
N ASP A 137 -2.08 -17.29 10.28
CA ASP A 137 -2.22 -18.67 9.82
C ASP A 137 -3.34 -18.75 8.76
N HIS A 138 -3.07 -19.37 7.61
CA HIS A 138 -4.01 -19.47 6.47
C HIS A 138 -4.55 -18.11 5.97
N ILE A 139 -3.68 -17.28 5.39
CA ILE A 139 -4.04 -16.03 4.71
C ILE A 139 -3.96 -16.22 3.20
N ASN A 140 -5.02 -15.89 2.48
CA ASN A 140 -5.05 -15.83 1.03
C ASN A 140 -5.37 -14.40 0.58
N ILE A 141 -4.51 -13.83 -0.27
CA ILE A 141 -4.72 -12.52 -0.89
C ILE A 141 -4.66 -12.72 -2.39
N SER A 142 -5.72 -12.38 -3.11
CA SER A 142 -5.85 -12.61 -4.54
C SER A 142 -6.51 -11.44 -5.27
N GLY A 143 -6.09 -11.19 -6.51
CA GLY A 143 -6.70 -10.19 -7.40
C GLY A 143 -6.27 -8.74 -7.16
N LEU A 144 -5.64 -8.42 -6.02
CA LEU A 144 -5.05 -7.11 -5.77
C LEU A 144 -3.82 -6.88 -6.65
N SER A 145 -3.68 -5.65 -7.14
CA SER A 145 -2.45 -5.14 -7.75
C SER A 145 -1.89 -3.99 -6.91
N PHE A 146 -0.58 -3.78 -6.96
CA PHE A 146 0.12 -2.77 -6.17
C PHE A 146 0.96 -1.89 -7.07
N ASP A 147 1.03 -0.60 -6.73
CA ASP A 147 1.85 0.38 -7.42
C ASP A 147 2.26 1.50 -6.45
N TYR A 148 3.31 2.23 -6.80
CA TYR A 148 3.74 3.43 -6.06
C TYR A 148 3.42 4.67 -6.89
N ASN A 149 2.75 5.66 -6.29
CA ASN A 149 2.44 6.91 -6.97
C ASN A 149 3.69 7.65 -7.48
N ARG A 150 4.81 7.49 -6.77
CA ARG A 150 6.14 7.86 -7.25
C ARG A 150 7.06 6.64 -7.15
N PRO A 151 7.70 6.23 -8.25
CA PRO A 151 8.69 5.17 -8.22
C PRO A 151 9.76 5.44 -7.16
N THR A 152 10.17 4.38 -6.46
CA THR A 152 11.25 4.44 -5.46
C THR A 152 12.64 4.54 -6.09
N VAL A 153 12.73 4.25 -7.39
CA VAL A 153 13.94 4.36 -8.21
C VAL A 153 13.71 5.35 -9.35
N SER A 154 14.77 6.05 -9.75
CA SER A 154 14.76 6.86 -10.96
C SER A 154 15.32 6.05 -12.12
N GLU A 155 14.67 6.16 -13.28
CA GLU A 155 15.09 5.52 -14.53
C GLU A 155 15.33 6.60 -15.58
N TRP A 156 16.50 6.57 -16.21
CA TRP A 156 16.92 7.59 -17.17
C TRP A 156 17.27 6.95 -18.51
N GLN A 157 16.97 7.67 -19.59
CA GLN A 157 17.42 7.29 -20.94
C GLN A 157 18.72 8.03 -21.26
N ILE A 158 19.80 7.28 -21.52
CA ILE A 158 21.06 7.88 -21.96
C ILE A 158 20.95 8.28 -23.44
N THR A 159 21.25 9.55 -23.75
CA THR A 159 21.18 10.10 -25.11
C THR A 159 22.55 10.43 -25.69
N GLY A 160 23.57 10.53 -24.86
CA GLY A 160 24.94 10.79 -25.28
C GLY A 160 25.94 10.37 -24.22
N VAL A 161 27.15 10.02 -24.66
CA VAL A 161 28.27 9.69 -23.78
C VAL A 161 29.50 10.46 -24.23
N GLY A 162 30.27 10.94 -23.26
CA GLY A 162 31.57 11.54 -23.47
C GLY A 162 32.55 11.13 -22.38
N GLU A 163 33.76 11.68 -22.42
CA GLU A 163 34.77 11.31 -21.44
C GLU A 163 34.38 11.80 -20.04
N GLY A 164 34.03 10.85 -19.16
CA GLY A 164 33.64 11.14 -17.77
C GLY A 164 32.22 11.69 -17.60
N TYR A 165 31.37 11.67 -18.63
CA TYR A 165 29.99 12.12 -18.51
C TYR A 165 29.01 11.36 -19.41
N ALA A 166 27.73 11.42 -19.07
CA ALA A 166 26.62 11.01 -19.91
C ALA A 166 25.52 12.08 -19.88
N ASP A 167 24.91 12.32 -21.05
CA ASP A 167 23.71 13.15 -21.15
C ASP A 167 22.48 12.22 -21.03
N ALA A 168 21.53 12.59 -20.16
CA ALA A 168 20.39 11.75 -19.84
C ALA A 168 19.07 12.51 -19.92
N LEU A 169 18.04 11.84 -20.46
CA LEU A 169 16.66 12.28 -20.40
C LEU A 169 15.95 11.63 -19.22
N ILE A 170 15.31 12.47 -18.42
CA ILE A 170 14.50 12.06 -17.28
C ILE A 170 13.04 12.02 -17.74
N HIS A 171 12.33 10.94 -17.42
CA HIS A 171 10.90 10.86 -17.72
C HIS A 171 10.12 11.96 -16.97
N PRO A 172 9.17 12.67 -17.60
CA PRO A 172 8.49 13.83 -16.97
C PRO A 172 7.77 13.55 -15.65
N THR A 173 7.43 12.29 -15.38
CA THR A 173 6.77 11.87 -14.12
C THR A 173 7.74 11.67 -12.96
N GLN A 174 9.06 11.76 -13.19
CA GLN A 174 10.07 11.68 -12.14
C GLN A 174 10.48 13.11 -11.72
N SER A 175 10.17 13.49 -10.48
CA SER A 175 10.64 14.75 -9.90
C SER A 175 11.92 14.50 -9.10
N ILE A 176 13.05 15.04 -9.55
CA ILE A 176 14.30 15.07 -8.78
C ILE A 176 14.46 16.49 -8.23
N ALA A 177 14.51 16.63 -6.90
CA ALA A 177 14.91 17.88 -6.28
C ALA A 177 16.44 17.98 -6.34
N SER A 178 16.98 19.04 -6.94
CA SER A 178 18.40 19.37 -6.95
C SER A 178 18.84 19.79 -5.54
N ALA A 179 18.96 18.83 -4.63
CA ALA A 179 19.59 18.99 -3.33
C ALA A 179 20.81 18.07 -3.30
N THR A 180 21.90 18.56 -3.89
CA THR A 180 23.27 18.08 -3.66
C THR A 180 23.41 16.55 -3.63
N ALA A 181 22.88 15.87 -4.66
CA ALA A 181 23.50 14.61 -5.05
C ALA A 181 24.94 14.92 -5.46
N LEU A 182 25.87 13.99 -5.25
CA LEU A 182 27.25 14.06 -5.75
C LEU A 182 27.27 14.03 -7.30
N LEU A 183 26.68 15.05 -7.91
CA LEU A 183 26.62 15.38 -9.32
C LEU A 183 27.31 16.75 -9.39
N HIS A 184 28.62 16.75 -9.59
CA HIS A 184 29.35 18.01 -9.73
C HIS A 184 28.97 18.68 -11.05
N GLY A 185 28.22 19.78 -10.96
CA GLY A 185 28.00 20.76 -12.03
C GLY A 185 26.78 20.47 -12.91
N SER A 186 25.70 21.23 -12.72
CA SER A 186 24.61 21.33 -13.70
C SER A 186 24.47 22.77 -14.16
N GLU A 187 24.75 23.03 -15.43
CA GLU A 187 24.02 24.06 -16.17
C GLU A 187 22.71 23.44 -16.64
N MET A 188 21.58 24.04 -16.25
CA MET A 188 20.25 23.61 -16.64
C MET A 188 19.84 24.37 -17.91
N ALA A 189 19.70 23.66 -19.03
CA ALA A 189 19.04 24.16 -20.23
C ALA A 189 17.98 23.15 -20.69
N GLY A 190 16.73 23.33 -20.25
CA GLY A 190 15.59 22.45 -20.60
C GLY A 190 15.54 21.13 -19.80
N ASN A 191 14.90 20.10 -20.38
CA ASN A 191 14.71 18.77 -19.76
C ASN A 191 15.94 17.85 -19.83
N ILE A 192 17.10 18.37 -20.22
CA ILE A 192 18.35 17.61 -20.36
C ILE A 192 19.20 17.88 -19.12
N SER A 193 19.58 16.82 -18.42
CA SER A 193 20.54 16.88 -17.32
C SER A 193 21.83 16.19 -17.74
N ARG A 194 22.97 16.88 -17.62
CA ARG A 194 24.29 16.30 -17.80
C ARG A 194 24.76 15.69 -16.48
N MET A 195 25.08 14.40 -16.50
CA MET A 195 25.62 13.67 -15.35
C MET A 195 27.12 13.46 -15.54
N VAL A 196 27.93 13.99 -14.61
CA VAL A 196 29.37 13.69 -14.53
C VAL A 196 29.55 12.38 -13.76
N ILE A 197 30.13 11.37 -14.41
CA ILE A 197 30.43 10.07 -13.80
C ILE A 197 31.87 10.15 -13.28
N GLY A 198 31.99 10.44 -11.98
CA GLY A 198 33.29 10.39 -11.31
C GLY A 198 33.86 8.97 -11.38
N ARG A 199 35.12 8.84 -11.80
CA ARG A 199 35.88 7.60 -11.62
C ARG A 199 36.25 7.49 -10.14
N TYR A 200 35.93 6.36 -9.51
CA TYR A 200 36.44 6.00 -8.19
C TYR A 200 37.95 5.74 -8.26
#